data_AF-A0A954X2K6-F1
#
_entry.id   AF-A0A954X2K6-F1
#
_cell.length_a   1.000
_cell.length_b   1.000
_cell.length_c   1.000
_cell.angle_alpha   90.00
_cell.angle_beta   90.00
_cell.angle_gamma   90.00
#
_symmetry.space_group_name_H-M   'P 1'
#
loop_
_entity.id
_entity.type
_entity.pdbx_description
1 polymer ?
#
loop_
_entity_poly.entity_id
_entity_poly.type
_entity_poly.pdbx_seq_one_letter_code
_entity_poly.pdbx_strand_id
1 'polypeptide(L)'
;MPQRLIFRTFMAVVAVVCFATQAQAQSPARQQVATNLQQLHNWVGEGANGQRWREYLLSDALQTELAKSPEQVDHGVLRAVLDQYRSDASGLDRPMFVAVRESLERWLSELPISDAELIEMVRDIADDFQPVTQQEVAAARARVAATRAELERFLSSGTQENFERWKAFLEWDDLLGRLDAEPQEMLKLRSLDRHLYANVTGTEGRRFRAFRESLDHYLDLVQTRTPAWQNYVYQQIFPTEKAADSELLAADNPQAQYEQLVARLATELSSYAESNSSEVGWRIGRLVGLLDRVGRAPEVVAAVRERYWKPNFFGRVSERVLNAGVDNQVRE
;
A
#
# COMPACT_ATOMS: atom_id res chain seq x y z
N MET A 1 72.72 -30.94 41.54
CA MET A 1 71.96 -31.78 40.60
C MET A 1 70.58 -31.17 40.37
N PRO A 2 70.02 -31.30 39.17
CA PRO A 2 69.13 -30.32 38.54
C PRO A 2 67.71 -30.86 38.25
N GLN A 3 66.77 -29.95 37.96
CA GLN A 3 65.73 -30.05 36.91
C GLN A 3 64.98 -28.69 36.89
N ARG A 4 65.41 -27.70 36.10
CA ARG A 4 65.05 -27.41 34.69
C ARG A 4 63.53 -27.24 34.50
N LEU A 5 63.08 -26.00 34.31
CA LEU A 5 62.72 -25.39 33.01
C LEU A 5 61.47 -26.07 32.42
N ILE A 6 60.32 -25.40 32.32
CA ILE A 6 59.86 -24.62 31.16
C ILE A 6 58.53 -23.91 31.56
N PHE A 7 58.19 -22.82 30.86
CA PHE A 7 56.96 -21.99 30.92
C PHE A 7 57.15 -20.58 31.50
N ARG A 8 58.09 -19.85 30.88
CA ARG A 8 57.94 -18.41 30.67
C ARG A 8 57.77 -18.17 29.17
N THR A 9 56.96 -17.16 28.85
CA THR A 9 56.85 -16.48 27.54
C THR A 9 55.88 -17.12 26.52
N PHE A 10 54.59 -16.79 26.61
CA PHE A 10 53.68 -16.63 25.46
C PHE A 10 52.33 -16.09 25.97
N MET A 11 52.26 -14.80 26.35
CA MET A 11 50.97 -14.14 26.58
C MET A 11 51.10 -12.62 26.41
N ALA A 12 51.56 -12.21 25.24
CA ALA A 12 51.42 -10.85 24.76
C ALA A 12 51.44 -10.92 23.24
N VAL A 13 50.59 -10.12 22.59
CA VAL A 13 50.37 -10.03 21.13
C VAL A 13 49.38 -11.07 20.59
N VAL A 14 48.08 -10.79 20.70
CA VAL A 14 47.15 -10.45 19.60
C VAL A 14 45.82 -10.05 20.26
N ALA A 15 45.73 -8.81 20.70
CA ALA A 15 44.45 -8.12 20.91
C ALA A 15 44.53 -6.77 20.18
N VAL A 16 44.97 -6.84 18.92
CA VAL A 16 44.90 -5.72 17.99
C VAL A 16 43.48 -5.73 17.43
N VAL A 17 42.64 -4.88 18.01
CA VAL A 17 41.62 -4.10 17.30
C VAL A 17 40.84 -4.88 16.22
N CYS A 18 39.92 -5.75 16.64
CA CYS A 18 38.72 -6.07 15.85
C CYS A 18 37.60 -5.05 16.14
N PHE A 19 37.94 -3.76 16.23
CA PHE A 19 36.98 -2.65 16.11
C PHE A 19 37.08 -2.00 14.72
N ALA A 20 37.63 -2.72 13.74
CA ALA A 20 37.47 -2.38 12.35
C ALA A 20 36.08 -2.87 11.89
N THR A 21 35.20 -1.90 11.68
CA THR A 21 34.05 -1.95 10.76
C THR A 21 32.95 -2.98 11.09
N GLN A 22 32.20 -2.75 12.16
CA GLN A 22 30.75 -2.68 11.97
C GLN A 22 30.40 -1.26 11.48
N ALA A 23 30.90 -0.92 10.30
CA ALA A 23 30.13 -0.04 9.46
C ALA A 23 28.94 -0.91 9.05
N GLN A 24 27.86 -0.89 9.83
CA GLN A 24 26.55 -1.23 9.28
C GLN A 24 26.50 -0.42 7.99
N ALA A 25 26.55 -1.10 6.84
CA ALA A 25 26.55 -0.44 5.56
C ALA A 25 25.32 0.46 5.56
N GLN A 26 25.53 1.78 5.66
CA GLN A 26 24.43 2.74 5.64
C GLN A 26 23.65 2.47 4.37
N SER A 27 22.32 2.46 4.46
CA SER A 27 21.50 2.12 3.31
C SER A 27 21.88 3.05 2.13
N PRO A 28 22.01 2.53 0.89
CA PRO A 28 22.35 3.36 -0.25
C PRO A 28 21.41 4.57 -0.40
N ALA A 29 20.11 4.41 -0.08
CA ALA A 29 19.16 5.52 -0.10
C ALA A 29 19.47 6.58 0.96
N ARG A 30 19.80 6.18 2.20
CA ARG A 30 20.20 7.13 3.26
C ARG A 30 21.40 7.96 2.84
N GLN A 31 22.41 7.33 2.26
CA GLN A 31 23.60 8.03 1.77
C GLN A 31 23.27 9.00 0.63
N GLN A 32 22.32 8.62 -0.24
CA GLN A 32 21.84 9.48 -1.32
C GLN A 32 21.12 10.72 -0.77
N VAL A 33 20.29 10.57 0.27
CA VAL A 33 19.63 11.71 0.95
C VAL A 33 20.66 12.68 1.50
N ALA A 34 21.64 12.18 2.25
CA ALA A 34 22.70 13.03 2.81
C ALA A 34 23.48 13.79 1.72
N THR A 35 23.78 13.11 0.61
CA THR A 35 24.49 13.71 -0.54
C THR A 35 23.65 14.80 -1.20
N ASN A 36 22.39 14.50 -1.52
CA ASN A 36 21.49 15.45 -2.19
C ASN A 36 21.19 16.66 -1.30
N LEU A 37 21.03 16.44 0.02
CA LEU A 37 20.81 17.51 0.99
C LEU A 37 22.01 18.45 1.08
N GLN A 38 23.23 17.91 1.12
CA GLN A 38 24.44 18.72 1.12
C GLN A 38 24.57 19.54 -0.18
N GLN A 39 24.28 18.93 -1.33
CA GLN A 39 24.30 19.65 -2.61
C GLN A 39 23.25 20.76 -2.64
N LEU A 40 22.04 20.51 -2.13
CA LEU A 40 21.00 21.52 -1.98
C LEU A 40 21.46 22.68 -1.09
N HIS A 41 22.05 22.37 0.08
CA HIS A 41 22.57 23.38 1.02
C HIS A 41 23.66 24.25 0.40
N ASN A 42 24.54 23.66 -0.40
CA ASN A 42 25.56 24.38 -1.15
C ASN A 42 24.93 25.30 -2.21
N TRP A 43 23.90 24.82 -2.91
CA TRP A 43 23.21 25.56 -3.97
C TRP A 43 22.42 26.76 -3.45
N VAL A 44 21.68 26.60 -2.33
CA VAL A 44 20.93 27.72 -1.73
C VAL A 44 21.84 28.72 -1.01
N GLY A 45 23.08 28.33 -0.67
CA GLY A 45 24.09 29.16 -0.03
C GLY A 45 23.84 29.45 1.46
N GLU A 46 24.73 30.20 2.09
CA GLU A 46 24.67 30.54 3.53
C GLU A 46 23.92 31.85 3.84
N GLY A 47 23.52 32.60 2.81
CA GLY A 47 22.78 33.85 3.00
C GLY A 47 21.38 33.66 3.57
N ALA A 48 20.72 34.77 3.94
CA ALA A 48 19.39 34.78 4.55
C ALA A 48 18.34 33.97 3.75
N ASN A 49 18.42 33.96 2.42
CA ASN A 49 17.52 33.16 1.59
C ASN A 49 17.77 31.65 1.75
N GLY A 50 19.03 31.22 1.79
CA GLY A 50 19.38 29.82 2.01
C GLY A 50 18.98 29.35 3.40
N GLN A 51 19.15 30.20 4.43
CA GLN A 51 18.66 29.92 5.77
C GLN A 51 17.15 29.72 5.82
N ARG A 52 16.36 30.61 5.18
CA ARG A 52 14.90 30.45 5.09
C ARG A 52 14.50 29.14 4.43
N TRP A 53 15.20 28.72 3.37
CA TRP A 53 14.94 27.42 2.75
C TRP A 53 15.26 26.25 3.69
N ARG A 54 16.37 26.31 4.45
CA ARG A 54 16.72 25.26 5.42
C ARG A 54 15.68 25.13 6.54
N GLU A 55 15.26 26.26 7.09
CA GLU A 55 14.20 26.33 8.11
C GLU A 55 12.86 25.84 7.55
N TYR A 56 12.46 26.35 6.38
CA TYR A 56 11.24 25.95 5.71
C TYR A 56 11.20 24.45 5.45
N LEU A 57 12.29 23.85 4.97
CA LEU A 57 12.39 22.42 4.63
C LEU A 57 12.77 21.51 5.80
N LEU A 58 12.78 22.04 7.03
CA LEU A 58 13.11 21.28 8.25
C LEU A 58 14.48 20.57 8.15
N SER A 59 15.47 21.24 7.54
CA SER A 59 16.77 20.63 7.24
C SER A 59 17.51 20.10 8.47
N ASP A 60 17.41 20.79 9.61
CA ASP A 60 18.07 20.38 10.85
C ASP A 60 17.43 19.12 11.43
N ALA A 61 16.12 18.97 11.30
CA ALA A 61 15.41 17.75 11.68
C ALA A 61 15.87 16.58 10.79
N LEU A 62 15.91 16.77 9.47
CA LEU A 62 16.40 15.75 8.53
C LEU A 62 17.85 15.34 8.82
N GLN A 63 18.74 16.31 9.11
CA GLN A 63 20.13 16.02 9.49
C GLN A 63 20.21 15.24 10.81
N THR A 64 19.33 15.55 11.77
CA THR A 64 19.26 14.83 13.04
C THR A 64 18.86 13.37 12.81
N GLU A 65 17.83 13.10 11.99
CA GLU A 65 17.44 11.72 11.64
C GLU A 65 18.54 11.00 10.85
N LEU A 66 19.22 11.69 9.92
CA LEU A 66 20.36 11.15 9.18
C LEU A 66 21.55 10.79 10.08
N ALA A 67 21.58 11.19 11.34
CA ALA A 67 22.61 10.82 12.31
C ALA A 67 22.23 9.61 13.18
N LYS A 68 20.96 9.21 13.24
CA LYS A 68 20.47 8.12 14.11
C LYS A 68 20.74 6.72 13.52
N SER A 69 20.76 5.68 14.34
CA SER A 69 20.73 4.30 13.80
C SER A 69 19.39 4.00 13.14
N PRO A 70 19.28 3.08 12.16
CA PRO A 70 18.03 2.78 11.45
C PRO A 70 16.85 2.48 12.38
N GLU A 71 17.08 1.83 13.52
CA GLU A 71 16.05 1.48 14.51
C GLU A 71 15.60 2.66 15.38
N GLN A 72 16.31 3.79 15.31
CA GLN A 72 16.05 5.01 16.09
C GLN A 72 15.52 6.15 15.23
N VAL A 73 15.51 5.98 13.90
CA VAL A 73 14.98 6.97 12.97
C VAL A 73 13.49 7.13 13.22
N ASP A 74 13.04 8.37 13.35
CA ASP A 74 11.63 8.71 13.53
C ASP A 74 10.97 8.87 12.15
N HIS A 75 10.13 7.91 11.78
CA HIS A 75 9.39 7.94 10.51
C HIS A 75 8.46 9.16 10.40
N GLY A 76 7.88 9.62 11.51
CA GLY A 76 7.00 10.78 11.54
C GLY A 76 7.74 12.07 11.20
N VAL A 77 8.94 12.25 11.75
CA VAL A 77 9.82 13.39 11.40
C VAL A 77 10.17 13.36 9.91
N LEU A 78 10.57 12.20 9.38
CA LEU A 78 10.90 12.07 7.95
C LEU A 78 9.70 12.34 7.03
N ARG A 79 8.50 11.91 7.41
CA ARG A 79 7.26 12.24 6.67
C ARG A 79 6.97 13.74 6.69
N ALA A 80 7.04 14.38 7.85
CA ALA A 80 6.83 15.83 7.95
C ALA A 80 7.83 16.62 7.08
N VAL A 81 9.10 16.19 7.04
CA VAL A 81 10.09 16.75 6.11
C VAL A 81 9.66 16.51 4.66
N LEU A 82 9.25 15.28 4.32
CA LEU A 82 8.85 14.93 2.96
C LEU A 82 7.62 15.73 2.49
N ASP A 83 6.63 15.91 3.33
CA ASP A 83 5.42 16.71 3.05
C ASP A 83 5.78 18.15 2.71
N GLN A 84 6.76 18.70 3.41
CA GLN A 84 7.28 20.03 3.14
C GLN A 84 7.91 20.14 1.74
N TYR A 85 8.65 19.12 1.29
CA TYR A 85 9.17 19.02 -0.08
C TYR A 85 8.08 18.74 -1.14
N ARG A 86 6.91 18.24 -0.73
CA ARG A 86 5.74 17.98 -1.59
C ARG A 86 4.74 19.13 -1.65
N SER A 87 4.90 20.14 -0.78
CA SER A 87 4.04 21.32 -0.75
C SER A 87 4.04 22.10 -2.08
N ASP A 88 3.08 23.00 -2.21
CA ASP A 88 2.88 23.83 -3.40
C ASP A 88 3.74 25.10 -3.41
N ALA A 89 4.73 25.21 -2.51
CA ALA A 89 5.61 26.37 -2.47
C ALA A 89 6.42 26.54 -3.76
N SER A 90 6.46 27.78 -4.24
CA SER A 90 7.12 28.13 -5.50
C SER A 90 8.61 27.77 -5.48
N GLY A 91 9.06 27.02 -6.49
CA GLY A 91 10.46 26.66 -6.70
C GLY A 91 10.85 25.26 -6.19
N LEU A 92 9.96 24.53 -5.51
CA LEU A 92 10.19 23.13 -5.10
C LEU A 92 10.22 22.15 -6.29
N ASP A 93 9.83 22.59 -7.47
CA ASP A 93 9.96 21.88 -8.74
C ASP A 93 11.39 21.86 -9.28
N ARG A 94 12.31 22.64 -8.72
CA ARG A 94 13.69 22.70 -9.21
C ARG A 94 14.45 21.39 -8.90
N PRO A 95 15.38 20.97 -9.78
CA PRO A 95 16.05 19.67 -9.68
C PRO A 95 16.67 19.35 -8.32
N MET A 96 17.25 20.34 -7.62
CA MET A 96 17.90 20.14 -6.32
C MET A 96 16.90 19.73 -5.23
N PHE A 97 15.70 20.30 -5.21
CA PHE A 97 14.66 19.93 -4.24
C PHE A 97 14.03 18.58 -4.60
N VAL A 98 13.76 18.36 -5.89
CA VAL A 98 13.23 17.07 -6.39
C VAL A 98 14.17 15.92 -6.04
N ALA A 99 15.49 16.10 -6.21
CA ALA A 99 16.47 15.07 -5.89
C ALA A 99 16.45 14.68 -4.40
N VAL A 100 16.31 15.63 -3.48
CA VAL A 100 16.18 15.32 -2.05
C VAL A 100 14.87 14.58 -1.79
N ARG A 101 13.75 15.07 -2.31
CA ARG A 101 12.42 14.46 -2.17
C ARG A 101 12.41 12.99 -2.59
N GLU A 102 12.86 12.69 -3.80
CA GLU A 102 12.87 11.31 -4.33
C GLU A 102 13.81 10.39 -3.54
N SER A 103 14.96 10.91 -3.10
CA SER A 103 15.88 10.12 -2.25
C SER A 103 15.28 9.86 -0.87
N LEU A 104 14.53 10.81 -0.31
CA LEU A 104 13.88 10.70 0.98
C LEU A 104 12.72 9.70 0.93
N GLU A 105 11.90 9.73 -0.12
CA GLU A 105 10.87 8.72 -0.38
C GLU A 105 11.46 7.31 -0.43
N ARG A 106 12.58 7.15 -1.15
CA ARG A 106 13.27 5.86 -1.24
C ARG A 106 13.81 5.43 0.13
N TRP A 107 14.44 6.33 0.87
CA TRP A 107 14.98 5.98 2.18
C TRP A 107 13.88 5.59 3.16
N LEU A 108 12.77 6.34 3.20
CA LEU A 108 11.58 5.99 3.97
C LEU A 108 11.06 4.58 3.65
N SER A 109 11.05 4.18 2.38
CA SER A 109 10.64 2.82 1.97
C SER A 109 11.61 1.70 2.36
N GLU A 110 12.84 2.02 2.76
CA GLU A 110 13.83 1.03 3.21
C GLU A 110 13.85 0.86 4.73
N LEU A 111 13.22 1.78 5.47
CA LEU A 111 13.26 1.76 6.93
C LEU A 111 12.25 0.76 7.50
N PRO A 112 12.66 -0.06 8.48
CA PRO A 112 11.73 -0.97 9.14
C PRO A 112 10.78 -0.17 10.04
N ILE A 113 9.48 -0.28 9.80
CA ILE A 113 8.47 0.26 10.72
C ILE A 113 8.21 -0.70 11.90
N SER A 114 8.23 -0.19 13.13
CA SER A 114 7.84 -0.98 14.30
C SER A 114 6.32 -1.18 14.38
N ASP A 115 5.86 -2.18 15.12
CA ASP A 115 4.42 -2.39 15.33
C ASP A 115 3.77 -1.19 16.04
N ALA A 116 4.47 -0.58 17.00
CA ALA A 116 3.98 0.59 17.72
C ALA A 116 3.80 1.81 16.80
N GLU A 117 4.80 2.11 15.96
CA GLU A 117 4.70 3.20 14.99
C GLU A 117 3.61 2.95 13.95
N LEU A 118 3.44 1.70 13.51
CA LEU A 118 2.38 1.34 12.57
C LEU A 118 1.00 1.52 13.20
N ILE A 119 0.83 1.17 14.48
CA ILE A 119 -0.41 1.38 15.22
C ILE A 119 -0.73 2.87 15.36
N GLU A 120 0.25 3.72 15.67
CA GLU A 120 0.05 5.18 15.72
C GLU A 120 -0.28 5.74 14.33
N MET A 121 0.44 5.32 13.27
CA MET A 121 0.12 5.73 11.90
C MET A 121 -1.32 5.36 11.53
N VAL A 122 -1.78 4.17 11.93
CA VAL A 122 -3.17 3.79 11.74
C VAL A 122 -4.09 4.72 12.51
N ARG A 123 -3.80 5.09 13.77
CA ARG A 123 -4.66 6.01 14.54
C ARG A 123 -4.76 7.39 13.90
N ASP A 124 -3.64 7.92 13.42
CA ASP A 124 -3.57 9.28 12.87
C ASP A 124 -4.43 9.49 11.63
N ILE A 125 -4.63 8.46 10.79
CA ILE A 125 -5.47 8.62 9.58
C ILE A 125 -6.94 8.85 9.91
N ALA A 126 -7.40 8.60 11.14
CA ALA A 126 -8.80 8.79 11.53
C ALA A 126 -9.27 10.23 11.25
N ASP A 127 -8.39 11.20 11.47
CA ASP A 127 -8.65 12.63 11.26
C ASP A 127 -8.58 13.04 9.77
N ASP A 128 -7.96 12.22 8.92
CA ASP A 128 -7.81 12.46 7.48
C ASP A 128 -9.02 11.97 6.65
N PHE A 129 -10.15 11.68 7.31
CA PHE A 129 -11.33 11.17 6.62
C PHE A 129 -11.84 12.15 5.56
N GLN A 130 -11.83 11.70 4.31
CA GLN A 130 -12.46 12.39 3.20
C GLN A 130 -13.65 11.57 2.68
N PRO A 131 -14.90 12.03 2.83
CA PRO A 131 -16.06 11.27 2.38
C PRO A 131 -16.05 11.14 0.86
N VAL A 132 -16.51 10.00 0.34
CA VAL A 132 -16.74 9.82 -1.10
C VAL A 132 -17.87 10.73 -1.55
N THR A 133 -17.55 11.67 -2.43
CA THR A 133 -18.46 12.68 -2.97
C THR A 133 -19.40 12.09 -4.01
N GLN A 134 -20.54 12.75 -4.26
CA GLN A 134 -21.45 12.32 -5.33
C GLN A 134 -20.79 12.48 -6.71
N GLN A 135 -19.90 13.47 -6.84
CA GLN A 135 -19.16 13.73 -8.07
C GLN A 135 -18.19 12.58 -8.41
N GLU A 136 -17.46 12.05 -7.42
CA GLU A 136 -16.59 10.87 -7.61
C GLU A 136 -17.40 9.67 -8.08
N VAL A 137 -18.55 9.38 -7.47
CA VAL A 137 -19.43 8.27 -7.88
C VAL A 137 -19.95 8.49 -9.31
N ALA A 138 -20.40 9.69 -9.65
CA ALA A 138 -20.89 10.01 -10.98
C ALA A 138 -19.79 9.88 -12.04
N ALA A 139 -18.57 10.33 -11.74
CA ALA A 139 -17.41 10.19 -12.61
C ALA A 139 -17.03 8.72 -12.82
N ALA A 140 -17.03 7.91 -11.75
CA ALA A 140 -16.78 6.48 -11.85
C ALA A 140 -17.86 5.76 -12.67
N ARG A 141 -19.15 6.09 -12.48
CA ARG A 141 -20.25 5.56 -13.30
C ARG A 141 -20.07 5.90 -14.78
N ALA A 142 -19.71 7.15 -15.08
CA ALA A 142 -19.42 7.56 -16.46
C ALA A 142 -18.25 6.79 -17.07
N ARG A 143 -17.21 6.50 -16.26
CA ARG A 143 -16.07 5.69 -16.68
C ARG A 143 -16.47 4.24 -16.99
N VAL A 144 -17.30 3.62 -16.16
CA VAL A 144 -17.87 2.28 -16.42
C VAL A 144 -18.66 2.27 -17.73
N ALA A 145 -19.49 3.28 -17.98
CA ALA A 145 -20.26 3.38 -19.22
C ALA A 145 -19.35 3.50 -20.46
N ALA A 146 -18.25 4.25 -20.35
CA ALA A 146 -17.27 4.42 -21.42
C ALA A 146 -16.50 3.11 -21.72
N THR A 147 -15.92 2.48 -20.69
CA THR A 147 -15.17 1.21 -20.85
C THR A 147 -16.08 0.07 -21.31
N ARG A 148 -17.36 0.07 -20.89
CA ARG A 148 -18.40 -0.82 -21.43
C ARG A 148 -18.56 -0.64 -22.94
N ALA A 149 -18.81 0.59 -23.40
CA ALA A 149 -19.03 0.88 -24.82
C ALA A 149 -17.81 0.50 -25.67
N GLU A 150 -16.60 0.64 -25.13
CA GLU A 150 -15.38 0.17 -25.78
C GLU A 150 -15.29 -1.35 -25.88
N LEU A 151 -15.67 -2.08 -24.83
CA LEU A 151 -15.72 -3.53 -24.83
C LEU A 151 -16.77 -4.04 -25.83
N GLU A 152 -17.97 -3.45 -25.87
CA GLU A 152 -19.02 -3.81 -26.83
C GLU A 152 -18.58 -3.58 -28.28
N ARG A 153 -17.93 -2.44 -28.56
CA ARG A 153 -17.38 -2.16 -29.90
C ARG A 153 -16.33 -3.18 -30.31
N PHE A 154 -15.51 -3.63 -29.36
CA PHE A 154 -14.52 -4.68 -29.60
C PHE A 154 -15.18 -6.03 -29.88
N LEU A 155 -16.14 -6.44 -29.05
CA LEU A 155 -16.80 -7.73 -29.23
C LEU A 155 -17.62 -7.77 -30.53
N SER A 156 -18.25 -6.65 -30.92
CA SER A 156 -19.00 -6.52 -32.17
C SER A 156 -18.13 -6.41 -33.43
N SER A 157 -16.81 -6.20 -33.29
CA SER A 157 -15.89 -6.23 -34.44
C SER A 157 -15.62 -7.64 -34.96
N GLY A 158 -16.00 -8.68 -34.20
CA GLY A 158 -15.96 -10.08 -34.61
C GLY A 158 -17.21 -10.54 -35.37
N THR A 159 -17.46 -11.85 -35.39
CA THR A 159 -18.72 -12.40 -35.92
C THR A 159 -19.86 -12.17 -34.93
N GLN A 160 -21.10 -12.04 -35.44
CA GLN A 160 -22.28 -11.91 -34.59
C GLN A 160 -22.42 -13.08 -33.61
N GLU A 161 -22.13 -14.31 -34.05
CA GLU A 161 -22.16 -15.49 -33.19
C GLU A 161 -21.19 -15.36 -32.01
N ASN A 162 -19.96 -14.90 -32.24
CA ASN A 162 -18.99 -14.70 -31.17
C ASN A 162 -19.43 -13.59 -30.21
N PHE A 163 -20.02 -12.52 -30.73
CA PHE A 163 -20.57 -11.44 -29.91
C PHE A 163 -21.67 -11.97 -28.96
N GLU A 164 -22.64 -12.71 -29.47
CA GLU A 164 -23.72 -13.29 -28.65
C GLU A 164 -23.20 -14.30 -27.63
N ARG A 165 -22.20 -15.11 -27.98
CA ARG A 165 -21.55 -16.05 -27.04
C ARG A 165 -20.89 -15.32 -25.88
N TRP A 166 -20.19 -14.22 -26.14
CA TRP A 166 -19.61 -13.40 -25.09
C TRP A 166 -20.69 -12.72 -24.23
N LYS A 167 -21.75 -12.19 -24.83
CA LYS A 167 -22.88 -11.62 -24.08
C LYS A 167 -23.51 -12.66 -23.14
N ALA A 168 -23.77 -13.86 -23.63
CA ALA A 168 -24.33 -14.95 -22.83
C ALA A 168 -23.37 -15.37 -21.70
N PHE A 169 -22.08 -15.56 -22.00
CA PHE A 169 -21.08 -15.95 -21.01
C PHE A 169 -20.93 -14.94 -19.88
N LEU A 170 -20.98 -13.64 -20.19
CA LEU A 170 -20.86 -12.57 -19.19
C LEU A 170 -22.17 -12.24 -18.49
N GLU A 171 -23.28 -12.92 -18.85
CA GLU A 171 -24.63 -12.56 -18.42
C GLU A 171 -24.90 -11.06 -18.66
N TRP A 172 -24.48 -10.58 -19.84
CA TRP A 172 -24.31 -9.15 -20.13
C TRP A 172 -25.55 -8.33 -19.84
N ASP A 173 -26.73 -8.78 -20.28
CA ASP A 173 -27.97 -8.03 -20.09
C ASP A 173 -28.39 -7.93 -18.61
N ASP A 174 -28.13 -8.96 -17.78
CA ASP A 174 -28.37 -8.91 -16.33
C ASP A 174 -27.38 -7.96 -15.64
N LEU A 175 -26.11 -8.03 -16.04
CA LEU A 175 -25.08 -7.11 -15.56
C LEU A 175 -25.43 -5.66 -15.88
N LEU A 176 -25.94 -5.37 -17.09
CA LEU A 176 -26.38 -4.03 -17.48
C LEU A 176 -27.61 -3.58 -16.71
N GLY A 177 -28.63 -4.43 -16.58
CA GLY A 177 -29.85 -4.10 -15.86
C GLY A 177 -29.59 -3.71 -14.40
N ARG A 178 -28.58 -4.32 -13.76
CA ARG A 178 -28.20 -4.02 -12.38
C ARG A 178 -27.31 -2.80 -12.19
N LEU A 179 -26.55 -2.40 -13.22
CA LEU A 179 -25.76 -1.15 -13.16
C LEU A 179 -26.63 0.10 -13.08
N ASP A 180 -27.88 0.00 -13.53
CA ASP A 180 -28.89 1.05 -13.46
C ASP A 180 -29.85 0.88 -12.28
N ALA A 181 -29.65 -0.15 -11.44
CA ALA A 181 -30.46 -0.42 -10.27
C ALA A 181 -29.97 0.32 -9.01
N GLU A 182 -30.79 0.28 -7.95
CA GLU A 182 -30.47 0.85 -6.64
C GLU A 182 -29.18 0.26 -6.03
N PRO A 183 -28.44 1.01 -5.19
CA PRO A 183 -27.17 0.58 -4.59
C PRO A 183 -27.19 -0.79 -3.90
N GLN A 184 -28.33 -1.18 -3.32
CA GLN A 184 -28.49 -2.48 -2.67
C GLN A 184 -28.46 -3.66 -3.65
N GLU A 185 -28.99 -3.47 -4.87
CA GLU A 185 -28.92 -4.47 -5.94
C GLU A 185 -27.52 -4.49 -6.58
N MET A 186 -26.79 -3.36 -6.54
CA MET A 186 -25.40 -3.30 -7.00
C MET A 186 -24.47 -4.20 -6.17
N LEU A 187 -24.82 -4.54 -4.92
CA LEU A 187 -24.02 -5.47 -4.12
C LEU A 187 -24.06 -6.90 -4.67
N LYS A 188 -25.12 -7.27 -5.39
CA LYS A 188 -25.23 -8.57 -6.06
C LYS A 188 -24.36 -8.62 -7.33
N LEU A 189 -23.94 -7.47 -7.90
CA LEU A 189 -23.04 -7.42 -9.07
C LEU A 189 -21.70 -8.09 -8.82
N ARG A 190 -21.19 -8.09 -7.58
CA ARG A 190 -19.94 -8.82 -7.25
C ARG A 190 -20.06 -10.34 -7.37
N SER A 191 -21.27 -10.89 -7.37
CA SER A 191 -21.43 -12.31 -7.69
C SER A 191 -21.38 -12.58 -9.20
N LEU A 192 -21.67 -11.56 -10.01
CA LEU A 192 -21.74 -11.60 -11.47
C LEU A 192 -20.40 -11.22 -12.13
N ASP A 193 -19.54 -10.45 -11.45
CA ASP A 193 -18.17 -10.17 -11.90
C ASP A 193 -17.31 -11.44 -12.05
N ARG A 194 -17.75 -12.56 -11.47
CA ARG A 194 -17.02 -13.83 -11.49
C ARG A 194 -16.71 -14.30 -12.91
N HIS A 195 -17.55 -13.97 -13.89
CA HIS A 195 -17.30 -14.26 -15.30
C HIS A 195 -16.22 -13.35 -15.92
N LEU A 196 -16.15 -12.08 -15.52
CA LEU A 196 -15.05 -11.17 -15.91
C LEU A 196 -13.70 -11.58 -15.31
N TYR A 197 -13.75 -12.25 -14.15
CA TYR A 197 -12.61 -12.81 -13.44
C TYR A 197 -12.31 -14.28 -13.76
N ALA A 198 -13.17 -14.92 -14.56
CA ALA A 198 -12.97 -16.31 -14.93
C ALA A 198 -11.69 -16.42 -15.77
N ASN A 199 -10.89 -17.45 -15.49
CA ASN A 199 -9.66 -17.76 -16.22
C ASN A 199 -9.98 -18.38 -17.58
N VAL A 200 -10.74 -17.65 -18.40
CA VAL A 200 -11.16 -17.99 -19.75
C VAL A 200 -10.37 -17.12 -20.72
N THR A 201 -9.70 -17.75 -21.68
CA THR A 201 -8.89 -17.04 -22.68
C THR A 201 -9.65 -15.89 -23.33
N GLY A 202 -9.05 -14.71 -23.33
CA GLY A 202 -9.61 -13.46 -23.84
C GLY A 202 -10.02 -12.47 -22.75
N THR A 203 -10.36 -12.91 -21.54
CA THR A 203 -10.76 -12.02 -20.43
C THR A 203 -9.57 -11.26 -19.81
N GLU A 204 -8.35 -11.73 -20.06
CA GLU A 204 -7.09 -11.06 -19.71
C GLU A 204 -6.77 -9.85 -20.59
N GLY A 205 -7.46 -9.73 -21.73
CA GLY A 205 -7.28 -8.68 -22.71
C GLY A 205 -7.52 -7.28 -22.15
N ARG A 206 -6.81 -6.28 -22.70
CA ARG A 206 -6.80 -4.90 -22.18
C ARG A 206 -8.20 -4.30 -21.95
N ARG A 207 -9.17 -4.57 -22.84
CA ARG A 207 -10.53 -4.01 -22.75
C ARG A 207 -11.38 -4.67 -21.66
N PHE A 208 -11.29 -5.99 -21.51
CA PHE A 208 -11.93 -6.71 -20.41
C PHE A 208 -11.36 -6.25 -19.06
N ARG A 209 -10.04 -6.10 -18.98
CA ARG A 209 -9.36 -5.57 -17.80
C ARG A 209 -9.81 -4.15 -17.47
N ALA A 210 -9.81 -3.24 -18.46
CA ALA A 210 -10.24 -1.86 -18.25
C ALA A 210 -11.71 -1.76 -17.77
N PHE A 211 -12.60 -2.57 -18.35
CA PHE A 211 -14.00 -2.63 -17.90
C PHE A 211 -14.11 -3.13 -16.46
N ARG A 212 -13.46 -4.25 -16.14
CA ARG A 212 -13.42 -4.82 -14.79
C ARG A 212 -12.86 -3.83 -13.76
N GLU A 213 -11.70 -3.23 -14.01
CA GLU A 213 -11.09 -2.25 -13.11
C GLU A 213 -12.01 -1.04 -12.88
N SER A 214 -12.67 -0.55 -13.93
CA SER A 214 -13.64 0.54 -13.78
C SER A 214 -14.88 0.13 -13.00
N LEU A 215 -15.37 -1.10 -13.19
CA LEU A 215 -16.53 -1.64 -12.50
C LEU A 215 -16.23 -1.82 -11.01
N ASP A 216 -15.09 -2.42 -10.68
CA ASP A 216 -14.65 -2.60 -9.30
C ASP A 216 -14.51 -1.26 -8.59
N HIS A 217 -13.86 -0.29 -9.23
CA HIS A 217 -13.72 1.04 -8.66
C HIS A 217 -15.08 1.72 -8.41
N TYR A 218 -16.02 1.62 -9.35
CA TYR A 218 -17.37 2.15 -9.16
C TYR A 218 -18.10 1.44 -8.02
N LEU A 219 -18.04 0.11 -7.96
CA LEU A 219 -18.64 -0.69 -6.90
C LEU A 219 -18.04 -0.37 -5.53
N ASP A 220 -16.73 -0.17 -5.44
CA ASP A 220 -16.05 0.27 -4.22
C ASP A 220 -16.62 1.62 -3.74
N LEU A 221 -16.71 2.62 -4.62
CA LEU A 221 -17.24 3.94 -4.26
C LEU A 221 -18.71 3.90 -3.83
N VAL A 222 -19.56 3.13 -4.52
CA VAL A 222 -20.97 2.95 -4.12
C VAL A 222 -21.08 2.24 -2.77
N GLN A 223 -20.23 1.23 -2.53
CA GLN A 223 -20.20 0.47 -1.28
C GLN A 223 -19.80 1.33 -0.09
N THR A 224 -18.79 2.19 -0.24
CA THR A 224 -18.38 3.10 0.85
C THR A 224 -19.51 4.02 1.31
N ARG A 225 -20.47 4.33 0.42
CA ARG A 225 -21.64 5.16 0.72
C ARG A 225 -22.86 4.39 1.23
N THR A 226 -22.80 3.05 1.31
CA THR A 226 -23.94 2.20 1.67
C THR A 226 -23.73 1.57 3.05
N PRO A 227 -24.35 2.09 4.13
CA PRO A 227 -24.15 1.59 5.50
C PRO A 227 -24.42 0.08 5.68
N ALA A 228 -25.41 -0.45 4.95
CA ALA A 228 -25.82 -1.84 5.04
C ALA A 228 -24.70 -2.85 4.69
N TRP A 229 -23.82 -2.51 3.73
CA TRP A 229 -22.74 -3.42 3.34
C TRP A 229 -21.62 -3.45 4.37
N GLN A 230 -21.29 -2.29 4.95
CA GLN A 230 -20.27 -2.21 6.00
C GLN A 230 -20.68 -3.05 7.22
N ASN A 231 -21.95 -2.93 7.63
CA ASN A 231 -22.49 -3.75 8.72
C ASN A 231 -22.46 -5.26 8.37
N TYR A 232 -22.86 -5.64 7.14
CA TYR A 232 -22.77 -7.03 6.70
C TYR A 232 -21.35 -7.58 6.75
N VAL A 233 -20.36 -6.85 6.22
CA VAL A 233 -18.97 -7.30 6.24
C VAL A 233 -18.43 -7.33 7.67
N TYR A 234 -18.80 -6.37 8.51
CA TYR A 234 -18.41 -6.36 9.91
C TYR A 234 -18.88 -7.61 10.65
N GLN A 235 -20.15 -7.98 10.51
CA GLN A 235 -20.71 -9.19 11.12
C GLN A 235 -20.01 -10.47 10.64
N GLN A 236 -19.48 -10.49 9.42
CA GLN A 236 -18.69 -11.62 8.90
C GLN A 236 -17.27 -11.67 9.49
N ILE A 237 -16.69 -10.52 9.85
CA ILE A 237 -15.34 -10.44 10.46
C ILE A 237 -15.41 -10.66 11.97
N PHE A 238 -16.47 -10.18 12.62
CA PHE A 238 -16.68 -10.20 14.08
C PHE A 238 -18.02 -10.85 14.46
N PRO A 239 -18.21 -12.15 14.18
CA PRO A 239 -19.52 -12.81 14.35
C PRO A 239 -19.95 -12.97 15.83
N THR A 240 -19.02 -12.87 16.77
CA THR A 240 -19.25 -13.09 18.20
C THR A 240 -19.41 -11.80 19.02
N GLU A 241 -19.21 -10.65 18.39
CA GLU A 241 -19.28 -9.36 19.07
C GLU A 241 -20.74 -8.89 19.15
N LYS A 242 -21.14 -8.35 20.31
CA LYS A 242 -22.54 -7.97 20.55
C LYS A 242 -22.96 -6.84 19.62
N ALA A 243 -24.20 -6.91 19.13
CA ALA A 243 -24.78 -5.97 18.18
C ALA A 243 -24.72 -4.48 18.58
N ALA A 244 -24.49 -4.15 19.86
CA ALA A 244 -24.34 -2.76 20.32
C ALA A 244 -23.12 -2.04 19.70
N ASP A 245 -22.02 -2.74 19.47
CA ASP A 245 -20.86 -2.17 18.77
C ASP A 245 -21.11 -2.08 17.25
N SER A 246 -22.01 -2.91 16.72
CA SER A 246 -22.46 -2.85 15.31
C SER A 246 -23.45 -1.72 15.03
N GLU A 247 -24.19 -1.27 16.04
CA GLU A 247 -25.17 -0.18 15.92
C GLU A 247 -24.45 1.16 15.67
N LEU A 248 -23.20 1.29 16.14
CA LEU A 248 -22.33 2.44 15.87
C LEU A 248 -21.84 2.49 14.41
N LEU A 249 -21.74 1.35 13.72
CA LEU A 249 -21.53 1.25 12.27
C LEU A 249 -22.84 1.40 11.47
N ALA A 250 -24.00 1.29 12.12
CA ALA A 250 -25.30 1.53 11.50
C ALA A 250 -25.67 3.03 11.46
N ALA A 251 -24.87 3.90 12.06
CA ALA A 251 -25.05 5.34 11.96
C ALA A 251 -24.92 5.79 10.49
N ASP A 252 -25.83 6.65 10.03
CA ASP A 252 -25.74 7.36 8.73
C ASP A 252 -24.62 8.43 8.72
N ASN A 253 -23.50 8.16 9.41
CA ASN A 253 -22.33 9.02 9.49
C ASN A 253 -21.08 8.28 8.99
N PRO A 254 -20.70 8.49 7.71
CA PRO A 254 -19.52 7.87 7.11
C PRO A 254 -18.20 8.14 7.85
N GLN A 255 -18.08 9.30 8.52
CA GLN A 255 -16.88 9.64 9.27
C GLN A 255 -16.75 8.76 10.52
N ALA A 256 -17.82 8.65 11.31
CA ALA A 256 -17.82 7.80 12.50
C ALA A 256 -17.55 6.32 12.16
N GLN A 257 -18.06 5.85 11.02
CA GLN A 257 -17.76 4.49 10.53
C GLN A 257 -16.27 4.32 10.19
N TYR A 258 -15.68 5.32 9.55
CA TYR A 258 -14.25 5.29 9.21
C TYR A 258 -13.37 5.32 10.45
N GLU A 259 -13.63 6.24 11.39
CA GLU A 259 -12.92 6.31 12.68
C GLU A 259 -12.97 4.97 13.43
N GLN A 260 -14.12 4.29 13.43
CA GLN A 260 -14.26 2.96 14.04
C GLN A 260 -13.47 1.88 13.30
N LEU A 261 -13.49 1.89 11.95
CA LEU A 261 -12.68 0.97 11.14
C LEU A 261 -11.20 1.11 11.49
N VAL A 262 -10.73 2.35 11.59
CA VAL A 262 -9.35 2.72 11.94
C VAL A 262 -9.01 2.27 13.35
N ALA A 263 -9.84 2.61 14.34
CA ALA A 263 -9.66 2.19 15.74
C ALA A 263 -9.63 0.66 15.88
N ARG A 264 -10.47 -0.04 15.10
CA ARG A 264 -10.50 -1.50 15.12
C ARG A 264 -9.23 -2.09 14.51
N LEU A 265 -8.75 -1.56 13.39
CA LEU A 265 -7.48 -1.99 12.81
C LEU A 265 -6.32 -1.81 13.80
N ALA A 266 -6.23 -0.66 14.46
CA ALA A 266 -5.21 -0.41 15.49
C ALA A 266 -5.29 -1.43 16.65
N THR A 267 -6.49 -1.80 17.07
CA THR A 267 -6.74 -2.79 18.12
C THR A 267 -6.29 -4.20 17.70
N GLU A 268 -6.66 -4.63 16.50
CA GLU A 268 -6.25 -5.94 15.99
C GLU A 268 -4.74 -6.01 15.76
N LEU A 269 -4.11 -4.93 15.29
CA LEU A 269 -2.66 -4.82 15.13
C LEU A 269 -1.93 -4.97 16.48
N SER A 270 -2.41 -4.28 17.52
CA SER A 270 -1.90 -4.42 18.89
C SER A 270 -2.02 -5.87 19.38
N SER A 271 -3.19 -6.48 19.17
CA SER A 271 -3.46 -7.87 19.55
C SER A 271 -2.57 -8.87 18.80
N TYR A 272 -2.26 -8.59 17.53
CA TYR A 272 -1.40 -9.43 16.71
C TYR A 272 0.07 -9.34 17.14
N ALA A 273 0.55 -8.15 17.49
CA ALA A 273 1.90 -7.95 18.00
C ALA A 273 2.17 -8.78 19.27
N GLU A 274 1.15 -8.97 20.12
CA GLU A 274 1.23 -9.79 21.33
C GLU A 274 1.08 -11.30 21.05
N SER A 275 0.09 -11.68 20.24
CA SER A 275 -0.34 -13.09 20.13
C SER A 275 0.21 -13.84 18.91
N ASN A 276 0.60 -13.13 17.85
CA ASN A 276 0.87 -13.67 16.51
C ASN A 276 -0.24 -14.63 15.98
N SER A 277 -1.50 -14.43 16.42
CA SER A 277 -2.61 -15.32 16.07
C SER A 277 -2.98 -15.21 14.58
N SER A 278 -3.08 -16.35 13.89
CA SER A 278 -3.52 -16.40 12.48
C SER A 278 -4.94 -15.88 12.28
N GLU A 279 -5.81 -16.04 13.27
CA GLU A 279 -7.18 -15.52 13.27
C GLU A 279 -7.18 -13.99 13.29
N VAL A 280 -6.37 -13.39 14.17
CA VAL A 280 -6.18 -11.92 14.23
C VAL A 280 -5.55 -11.42 12.92
N GLY A 281 -4.55 -12.13 12.39
CA GLY A 281 -3.94 -11.81 11.10
C GLY A 281 -4.94 -11.84 9.93
N TRP A 282 -5.87 -12.81 9.92
CA TRP A 282 -6.96 -12.84 8.95
C TRP A 282 -7.87 -11.61 9.08
N ARG A 283 -8.25 -11.22 10.31
CA ARG A 283 -9.06 -10.02 10.55
C ARG A 283 -8.37 -8.74 10.10
N ILE A 284 -7.07 -8.57 10.41
CA ILE A 284 -6.25 -7.46 9.91
C ILE A 284 -6.33 -7.40 8.39
N GLY A 285 -6.11 -8.53 7.69
CA GLY A 285 -6.20 -8.58 6.23
C GLY A 285 -7.56 -8.14 5.68
N ARG A 286 -8.66 -8.48 6.37
CA ARG A 286 -10.01 -8.04 5.99
C ARG A 286 -10.22 -6.54 6.21
N LEU A 287 -9.77 -6.01 7.35
CA LEU A 287 -9.86 -4.58 7.69
C LEU A 287 -9.00 -3.73 6.75
N VAL A 288 -7.77 -4.14 6.47
CA VAL A 288 -6.88 -3.49 5.50
C VAL A 288 -7.50 -3.50 4.11
N GLY A 289 -8.12 -4.62 3.70
CA GLY A 289 -8.84 -4.67 2.42
C GLY A 289 -10.06 -3.75 2.37
N LEU A 290 -10.72 -3.47 3.49
CA LEU A 290 -11.78 -2.46 3.57
C LEU A 290 -11.19 -1.05 3.44
N LEU A 291 -10.12 -0.76 4.18
CA LEU A 291 -9.44 0.52 4.17
C LEU A 291 -8.89 0.87 2.76
N ASP A 292 -8.31 -0.12 2.07
CA ASP A 292 -7.81 -0.02 0.70
C ASP A 292 -8.94 0.35 -0.28
N ARG A 293 -10.11 -0.28 -0.17
CA ARG A 293 -11.28 0.04 -1.00
C ARG A 293 -11.85 1.42 -0.74
N VAL A 294 -11.77 1.90 0.50
CA VAL A 294 -12.13 3.30 0.82
C VAL A 294 -11.13 4.27 0.18
N GLY A 295 -9.91 3.83 -0.11
CA GLY A 295 -8.93 4.56 -0.92
C GLY A 295 -8.34 5.80 -0.26
N ARG A 296 -8.57 5.99 1.05
CA ARG A 296 -8.15 7.20 1.78
C ARG A 296 -6.87 7.07 2.58
N ALA A 297 -6.31 5.86 2.71
CA ALA A 297 -5.06 5.64 3.45
C ALA A 297 -4.12 4.64 2.75
N PRO A 298 -3.69 4.91 1.50
CA PRO A 298 -2.84 3.99 0.74
C PRO A 298 -1.50 3.74 1.43
N GLU A 299 -0.95 4.74 2.13
CA GLU A 299 0.32 4.60 2.85
C GLU A 299 0.21 3.62 4.03
N VAL A 300 -0.86 3.71 4.82
CA VAL A 300 -1.13 2.76 5.90
C VAL A 300 -1.37 1.36 5.36
N VAL A 301 -2.17 1.22 4.29
CA VAL A 301 -2.39 -0.08 3.66
C VAL A 301 -1.07 -0.69 3.18
N ALA A 302 -0.21 0.10 2.54
CA ALA A 302 1.10 -0.34 2.09
C ALA A 302 1.98 -0.74 3.28
N ALA A 303 2.04 0.07 4.34
CA ALA A 303 2.85 -0.19 5.53
C ALA A 303 2.39 -1.44 6.29
N VAL A 304 1.07 -1.64 6.48
CA VAL A 304 0.54 -2.86 7.11
C VAL A 304 0.84 -4.08 6.24
N ARG A 305 0.67 -3.97 4.92
CA ARG A 305 1.03 -5.06 3.99
C ARG A 305 2.51 -5.36 4.10
N GLU A 306 3.40 -4.39 3.97
CA GLU A 306 4.84 -4.61 4.05
C GLU A 306 5.28 -5.23 5.38
N ARG A 307 4.74 -4.75 6.50
CA ARG A 307 5.08 -5.23 7.85
C ARG A 307 4.66 -6.69 8.08
N TYR A 308 3.46 -7.07 7.65
CA TYR A 308 2.89 -8.40 7.94
C TYR A 308 2.84 -9.35 6.76
N TRP A 309 3.21 -8.89 5.56
CA TRP A 309 3.34 -9.75 4.40
C TRP A 309 4.56 -10.64 4.58
N LYS A 310 4.29 -11.83 5.10
CA LYS A 310 5.19 -12.96 4.98
C LYS A 310 4.84 -13.65 3.67
N PRO A 311 5.82 -13.91 2.77
CA PRO A 311 5.59 -14.79 1.64
C PRO A 311 5.15 -16.15 2.15
N ASN A 312 3.85 -16.44 2.04
CA ASN A 312 3.27 -17.69 2.55
C ASN A 312 3.34 -18.83 1.51
N PHE A 313 3.87 -18.53 0.31
CA PHE A 313 4.01 -19.49 -0.78
C PHE A 313 5.42 -19.39 -1.39
N PHE A 314 6.20 -20.44 -1.20
CA PHE A 314 7.46 -20.65 -1.91
C PHE A 314 7.26 -21.77 -2.92
N GLY A 315 6.97 -21.42 -4.16
CA GLY A 315 6.91 -22.37 -5.27
C GLY A 315 8.27 -22.54 -5.92
N ARG A 316 8.70 -23.79 -6.17
CA ARG A 316 9.81 -24.08 -7.10
C ARG A 316 9.22 -24.55 -8.42
N VAL A 317 9.42 -23.79 -9.48
CA VAL A 317 9.09 -24.23 -10.84
C VAL A 317 10.32 -24.95 -11.41
N SER A 318 10.14 -26.17 -11.90
CA SER A 318 11.26 -26.89 -12.53
C SER A 318 11.66 -26.22 -13.85
N GLU A 319 12.96 -26.14 -14.12
CA GLU A 319 13.52 -25.56 -15.34
C GLU A 319 12.96 -26.22 -16.62
N ARG A 320 12.63 -27.52 -16.54
CA ARG A 320 11.96 -28.25 -17.63
C ARG A 320 10.58 -27.70 -17.98
N VAL A 321 9.80 -27.23 -17.00
CA VAL A 321 8.47 -26.65 -17.22
C VAL A 321 8.58 -25.26 -17.85
N LEU A 322 9.59 -24.48 -17.47
CA LEU A 322 9.87 -23.18 -18.10
C LEU A 322 10.30 -23.36 -19.57
N ASN A 323 11.19 -24.32 -19.83
CA ASN A 323 11.69 -24.57 -21.20
C ASN A 323 10.64 -25.20 -22.12
N ALA A 324 9.75 -26.04 -21.60
CA ALA A 324 8.66 -26.63 -22.39
C ALA A 324 7.64 -25.59 -22.89
N GLY A 325 7.54 -24.42 -22.25
CA GLY A 325 6.68 -23.32 -22.70
C GLY A 325 7.28 -22.47 -23.83
N VAL A 326 8.62 -22.40 -23.90
CA VAL A 326 9.35 -21.59 -24.89
C VAL A 326 9.53 -22.33 -26.22
N ASP A 327 9.71 -23.65 -26.19
CA ASP A 327 9.95 -24.45 -27.40
C ASP A 327 8.71 -24.65 -28.30
N ASN A 328 7.50 -24.29 -27.83
CA ASN A 328 6.28 -24.38 -28.64
C ASN A 328 5.97 -23.13 -29.49
N GLN A 329 6.84 -22.10 -29.49
CA GLN A 329 6.64 -20.89 -30.31
C GLN A 329 7.42 -20.87 -31.64
N VAL A 330 8.10 -21.95 -32.04
CA VAL A 330 8.92 -21.98 -33.29
C VAL A 330 8.52 -23.12 -34.25
N ARG A 331 7.22 -23.33 -34.45
CA ARG A 331 6.71 -24.12 -35.58
C ARG A 331 5.48 -23.45 -36.18
N GLU A 332 5.74 -22.45 -37.03
CA GLU A 332 4.87 -22.11 -38.17
C GLU A 332 5.34 -22.85 -39.42
#